data_AF-A0A917TCT5-F1
#
_entry.id   AF-A0A917TCT5-F1
#
_cell.length_a   1.000
_cell.length_b   1.000
_cell.length_c   1.000
_cell.angle_alpha   90.00
_cell.angle_beta   90.00
_cell.angle_gamma   90.00
#
_symmetry.space_group_name_H-M   'P 1'
#
loop_
_entity.id
_entity.type
_entity.pdbx_description
1 polymer ?
#
loop_
_entity_poly.entity_id
_entity_poly.type
_entity_poly.pdbx_seq_one_letter_code
_entity_poly.pdbx_strand_id
1 'polypeptide(L)'
;MLQLGEVDVSAAVLADRGVPLARLIGDHGANSVDDLDGRPPTDGWRVIHGDLVHPGEVLPIVAASWPIGGPDTWIVIRAYRADGQWQTAVEGTGVVARPGRAVRRAGLALEWVTEPATVARGTSPDLRLVLRNIGQQWWTADGNDDNYVEVWAVGQDGDDFPRAGADFGDMGAVVVDVLPSLEPGIAVAVTAAWRHPAGARNLPAGRYVLRARLLCLHLDAPPAALTVY
;
A
#
# COMPACT_ATOMS: atom_id res chain seq x y z
N MET A 1 -3.68 14.69 8.78
CA MET A 1 -3.83 13.75 7.66
C MET A 1 -4.81 12.67 8.08
N LEU A 2 -5.64 12.24 7.14
CA LEU A 2 -6.56 11.11 7.26
C LEU A 2 -6.15 10.06 6.24
N GLN A 3 -6.59 8.83 6.41
CA GLN A 3 -6.44 7.77 5.42
C GLN A 3 -7.80 7.45 4.81
N LEU A 4 -7.87 7.41 3.47
CA LEU A 4 -9.03 6.96 2.72
C LEU A 4 -8.60 5.84 1.77
N GLY A 5 -9.09 4.62 2.01
CA GLY A 5 -8.56 3.43 1.34
C GLY A 5 -7.06 3.27 1.59
N GLU A 6 -6.28 3.24 0.50
CA GLU A 6 -4.82 3.13 0.53
C GLU A 6 -4.08 4.48 0.46
N VAL A 7 -4.76 5.62 0.58
CA VAL A 7 -4.09 6.93 0.46
C VAL A 7 -4.21 7.77 1.72
N ASP A 8 -3.11 8.42 2.11
CA ASP A 8 -3.14 9.48 3.11
C ASP A 8 -3.53 10.79 2.44
N VAL A 9 -4.62 11.38 2.90
CA VAL A 9 -5.26 12.58 2.36
C VAL A 9 -5.35 13.68 3.42
N SER A 10 -5.22 14.94 2.99
CA SER A 10 -5.42 16.08 3.88
C SER A 10 -6.90 16.19 4.28
N ALA A 11 -7.17 16.47 5.55
CA ALA A 11 -8.55 16.70 6.02
C ALA A 11 -9.20 17.90 5.30
N ALA A 12 -8.40 18.90 4.90
CA ALA A 12 -8.89 20.03 4.12
C ALA A 12 -9.37 19.63 2.72
N VAL A 13 -8.73 18.63 2.09
CA VAL A 13 -9.19 18.08 0.82
C VAL A 13 -10.54 17.41 1.03
N LEU A 14 -10.70 16.56 2.06
CA LEU A 14 -12.00 15.91 2.32
C LEU A 14 -13.11 16.91 2.69
N ALA A 15 -12.76 18.05 3.29
CA ALA A 15 -13.72 19.10 3.65
C ALA A 15 -14.07 20.07 2.51
N ASP A 16 -13.31 20.08 1.40
CA ASP A 16 -13.62 20.88 0.21
C ASP A 16 -15.00 20.48 -0.33
N ARG A 17 -15.68 21.33 -1.11
CA ARG A 17 -16.93 20.96 -1.77
C ARG A 17 -16.75 19.96 -2.91
N GLY A 18 -15.58 19.94 -3.56
CA GLY A 18 -15.32 19.15 -4.76
C GLY A 18 -16.03 19.67 -6.01
N VAL A 19 -15.98 18.88 -7.08
CA VAL A 19 -16.53 19.22 -8.41
C VAL A 19 -17.18 18.01 -9.08
N PRO A 20 -17.93 18.19 -10.18
CA PRO A 20 -18.41 17.05 -10.97
C PRO A 20 -17.26 16.23 -11.54
N LEU A 21 -17.40 14.90 -11.57
CA LEU A 21 -16.36 14.00 -12.06
C LEU A 21 -15.94 14.32 -13.49
N ALA A 22 -16.91 14.65 -14.35
CA ALA A 22 -16.66 15.05 -15.73
C ALA A 22 -15.75 16.29 -15.85
N ARG A 23 -15.70 17.17 -14.84
CA ARG A 23 -14.74 18.30 -14.84
C ARG A 23 -13.31 17.86 -14.57
N LEU A 24 -13.13 16.71 -13.90
CA LEU A 24 -11.81 16.16 -13.58
C LEU A 24 -11.26 15.32 -14.74
N ILE A 25 -12.09 14.42 -15.28
CA ILE A 25 -11.65 13.38 -16.22
C ILE A 25 -12.43 13.32 -17.54
N GLY A 26 -13.31 14.28 -17.78
CA GLY A 26 -14.18 14.32 -18.97
C GLY A 26 -15.37 13.37 -18.89
N ASP A 27 -16.36 13.57 -19.76
CA ASP A 27 -17.62 12.81 -19.75
C ASP A 27 -17.39 11.32 -20.01
N HIS A 28 -16.52 10.96 -20.94
CA HIS A 28 -16.21 9.56 -21.23
C HIS A 28 -15.60 8.83 -20.03
N GLY A 29 -14.65 9.47 -19.32
CA GLY A 29 -14.07 8.90 -18.11
C GLY A 29 -15.10 8.79 -16.98
N ALA A 30 -15.94 9.82 -16.80
CA ALA A 30 -17.00 9.79 -15.81
C ALA A 30 -18.04 8.67 -16.07
N ASN A 31 -18.34 8.40 -17.34
CA ASN A 31 -19.24 7.33 -17.75
C ASN A 31 -18.60 5.92 -17.69
N SER A 32 -17.29 5.83 -17.44
CA SER A 32 -16.59 4.55 -17.25
C SER A 32 -16.61 4.05 -15.81
N VAL A 33 -17.18 4.82 -14.87
CA VAL A 33 -17.40 4.36 -13.51
C VAL A 33 -18.58 3.40 -13.52
N ASP A 34 -18.33 2.11 -13.33
CA ASP A 34 -19.38 1.10 -13.25
C ASP A 34 -20.38 1.41 -12.12
N ASP A 35 -21.66 1.11 -12.36
CA ASP A 35 -22.75 1.17 -11.37
C ASP A 35 -22.60 -0.02 -10.39
N LEU A 36 -21.57 0.01 -9.53
CA LEU A 36 -21.21 -1.14 -8.70
C LEU A 36 -22.19 -1.44 -7.56
N ASP A 37 -23.05 -0.51 -7.16
CA ASP A 37 -24.17 -0.73 -6.20
C ASP A 37 -25.23 0.39 -6.24
N GLY A 38 -25.11 1.31 -7.21
CA GLY A 38 -25.92 2.52 -7.31
C GLY A 38 -25.24 3.57 -8.17
N ARG A 39 -25.99 4.60 -8.56
CA ARG A 39 -25.47 5.65 -9.43
C ARG A 39 -24.36 6.44 -8.72
N PRO A 40 -23.15 6.59 -9.32
CA PRO A 40 -22.09 7.40 -8.76
C PRO A 40 -22.54 8.84 -8.44
N PRO A 41 -21.92 9.52 -7.46
CA PRO A 41 -22.25 10.90 -7.15
C PRO A 41 -22.05 11.78 -8.39
N THR A 42 -22.98 12.70 -8.64
CA THR A 42 -22.89 13.62 -9.78
C THR A 42 -21.93 14.78 -9.53
N ASP A 43 -21.65 15.08 -8.26
CA ASP A 43 -20.79 16.19 -7.82
C ASP A 43 -20.00 15.77 -6.56
N GLY A 44 -19.09 16.63 -6.12
CA GLY A 44 -18.32 16.44 -4.90
C GLY A 44 -17.14 15.50 -5.07
N TRP A 45 -16.61 15.37 -6.28
CA TRP A 45 -15.38 14.63 -6.56
C TRP A 45 -14.15 15.49 -6.32
N ARG A 46 -13.10 14.86 -5.79
CA ARG A 46 -11.82 15.50 -5.44
C ARG A 46 -10.68 14.58 -5.80
N VAL A 47 -9.58 15.15 -6.26
CA VAL A 47 -8.30 14.43 -6.38
C VAL A 47 -7.73 14.26 -4.98
N ILE A 48 -7.55 13.02 -4.56
CA ILE A 48 -7.00 12.69 -3.23
C ILE A 48 -5.57 12.17 -3.31
N HIS A 49 -5.13 11.73 -4.49
CA HIS A 49 -3.76 11.33 -4.75
C HIS A 49 -3.40 11.46 -6.24
N GLY A 50 -2.11 11.70 -6.53
CA GLY A 50 -1.60 11.88 -7.90
C GLY A 50 -1.96 13.22 -8.53
N ASP A 51 -1.60 13.37 -9.81
CA ASP A 51 -1.90 14.55 -10.64
C ASP A 51 -2.63 14.14 -11.92
N LEU A 52 -3.76 14.78 -12.18
CA LEU A 52 -4.54 14.60 -13.41
C LEU A 52 -3.89 15.25 -14.64
N VAL A 53 -3.04 16.26 -14.44
CA VAL A 53 -2.40 17.00 -15.53
C VAL A 53 -1.19 16.25 -16.07
N HIS A 54 -0.36 15.72 -15.17
CA HIS A 54 0.84 14.95 -15.51
C HIS A 54 0.79 13.58 -14.82
N PRO A 55 -0.05 12.64 -15.33
CA PRO A 55 -0.05 11.28 -14.81
C PRO A 55 1.32 10.66 -15.13
N GLY A 56 2.22 10.69 -14.15
CA GLY A 56 3.51 10.02 -14.19
C GLY A 56 3.33 8.53 -13.91
N GLU A 57 4.22 7.95 -13.09
CA GLU A 57 4.13 6.54 -12.67
C GLU A 57 2.95 6.27 -11.73
N VAL A 58 2.41 7.31 -11.08
CA VAL A 58 1.35 7.20 -10.09
C VAL A 58 0.00 7.56 -10.71
N LEU A 59 -0.88 6.56 -10.77
CA LEU A 59 -2.25 6.75 -11.24
C LEU A 59 -3.04 7.66 -10.27
N PRO A 60 -3.70 8.72 -10.77
CA PRO A 60 -4.52 9.59 -9.94
C PRO A 60 -5.67 8.84 -9.28
N ILE A 61 -5.96 9.19 -8.03
CA ILE A 61 -7.08 8.64 -7.28
C ILE A 61 -8.00 9.79 -6.92
N VAL A 62 -9.29 9.61 -7.21
CA VAL A 62 -10.34 10.58 -6.91
C VAL A 62 -11.39 9.95 -6.02
N ALA A 63 -12.04 10.77 -5.19
CA ALA A 63 -13.08 10.31 -4.29
C ALA A 63 -14.21 11.32 -4.12
N ALA A 64 -15.39 10.80 -3.80
CA ALA A 64 -16.57 11.56 -3.45
C ALA A 64 -17.27 10.93 -2.24
N SER A 65 -18.08 11.72 -1.54
CA SER A 65 -18.94 11.18 -0.48
C SER A 65 -19.94 10.20 -1.08
N TRP A 66 -20.20 9.09 -0.39
CA TRP A 66 -21.04 8.00 -0.87
C TRP A 66 -22.19 7.69 0.09
N PRO A 67 -23.28 8.48 0.07
CA PRO A 67 -24.37 8.34 1.04
C PRO A 67 -25.02 6.94 1.09
N ILE A 68 -24.95 6.18 -0.01
CA ILE A 68 -25.48 4.81 -0.10
C ILE A 68 -24.75 3.87 0.87
N GLY A 69 -23.44 4.06 1.08
CA GLY A 69 -22.64 3.28 2.04
C GLY A 69 -22.88 3.67 3.50
N GLY A 70 -23.64 4.73 3.77
CA GLY A 70 -23.88 5.27 5.10
C GLY A 70 -23.23 6.64 5.34
N PRO A 71 -23.44 7.22 6.53
CA PRO A 71 -22.86 8.52 6.89
C PRO A 71 -21.33 8.46 6.88
N ASP A 72 -20.70 9.55 6.46
CA ASP A 72 -19.23 9.72 6.42
C ASP A 72 -18.45 8.70 5.57
N THR A 73 -19.14 7.96 4.70
CA THR A 73 -18.50 7.03 3.76
C THR A 73 -18.20 7.68 2.42
N TRP A 74 -17.26 7.06 1.70
CA TRP A 74 -16.71 7.55 0.45
C TRP A 74 -16.69 6.45 -0.61
N ILE A 75 -16.79 6.87 -1.86
CA ILE A 75 -16.40 6.07 -3.01
C ILE A 75 -15.03 6.54 -3.47
N VAL A 76 -14.12 5.60 -3.68
CA VAL A 76 -12.75 5.85 -4.11
C VAL A 76 -12.53 5.15 -5.44
N ILE A 77 -12.03 5.88 -6.42
CA ILE A 77 -11.74 5.34 -7.74
C ILE A 77 -10.33 5.75 -8.17
N ARG A 78 -9.67 4.86 -8.89
CA ARG A 78 -8.42 5.11 -9.58
C ARG A 78 -8.72 5.48 -11.03
N ALA A 79 -8.15 6.59 -11.48
CA ALA A 79 -8.24 7.03 -12.86
C ALA A 79 -6.94 6.68 -13.59
N TYR A 80 -7.05 6.21 -14.83
CA TYR A 80 -5.91 5.91 -15.70
C TYR A 80 -6.23 6.28 -17.14
N ARG A 81 -5.21 6.46 -17.97
CA ARG A 81 -5.39 6.71 -19.40
C ARG A 81 -5.15 5.44 -20.21
N ALA A 82 -6.13 5.04 -20.99
CA ALA A 82 -6.03 3.98 -21.99
C ALA A 82 -6.50 4.55 -23.33
N ASP A 83 -5.71 4.32 -24.39
CA ASP A 83 -6.01 4.79 -25.76
C ASP A 83 -6.34 6.29 -25.87
N GLY A 84 -5.66 7.11 -25.06
CA GLY A 84 -5.84 8.56 -25.04
C GLY A 84 -7.09 9.05 -24.30
N GLN A 85 -7.86 8.15 -23.68
CA GLN A 85 -9.04 8.48 -22.89
C GLN A 85 -8.86 8.11 -21.43
N TRP A 86 -9.51 8.86 -20.54
CA TRP A 86 -9.60 8.47 -19.14
C TRP A 86 -10.55 7.28 -18.97
N GLN A 87 -10.12 6.35 -18.13
CA GLN A 87 -10.91 5.24 -17.62
C GLN A 87 -10.78 5.21 -16.11
N THR A 88 -11.73 4.56 -15.45
CA THR A 88 -11.77 4.45 -13.99
C THR A 88 -11.90 3.01 -13.54
N ALA A 89 -11.23 2.66 -12.45
CA ALA A 89 -11.44 1.44 -11.69
C ALA A 89 -11.89 1.83 -10.29
N VAL A 90 -12.92 1.17 -9.75
CA VAL A 90 -13.36 1.42 -8.39
C VAL A 90 -12.43 0.68 -7.43
N GLU A 91 -11.83 1.42 -6.51
CA GLU A 91 -10.96 0.89 -5.46
C GLU A 91 -11.77 0.46 -4.23
N GLY A 92 -12.90 1.12 -3.98
CA GLY A 92 -13.81 0.76 -2.91
C GLY A 92 -15.03 1.66 -2.82
N THR A 93 -16.15 1.07 -2.41
CA THR A 93 -17.39 1.76 -2.03
C THR A 93 -17.58 1.68 -0.51
N GLY A 94 -18.21 2.68 0.10
CA GLY A 94 -18.46 2.68 1.54
C GLY A 94 -17.20 2.87 2.39
N VAL A 95 -16.14 3.44 1.83
CA VAL A 95 -14.84 3.62 2.51
C VAL A 95 -14.97 4.68 3.59
N VAL A 96 -14.59 4.35 4.82
CA VAL A 96 -14.59 5.30 5.95
C VAL A 96 -13.22 5.97 6.05
N ALA A 97 -13.21 7.29 6.27
CA ALA A 97 -11.98 8.02 6.57
C ALA A 97 -11.46 7.65 7.97
N ARG A 98 -10.17 7.34 8.06
CA ARG A 98 -9.52 6.88 9.30
C ARG A 98 -8.36 7.79 9.68
N PRO A 99 -7.80 7.70 10.90
CA PRO A 99 -6.55 8.36 11.22
C PRO A 99 -5.47 8.00 10.18
N GLY A 100 -4.65 8.97 9.76
CA GLY A 100 -3.60 8.74 8.77
C GLY A 100 -2.56 7.71 9.23
N ARG A 101 -1.86 7.06 8.30
CA ARG A 101 -0.89 6.00 8.60
C ARG A 101 0.17 6.42 9.59
N ALA A 102 0.67 7.65 9.51
CA ALA A 102 1.68 8.17 10.42
C ALA A 102 1.21 8.19 11.89
N VAL A 103 -0.06 8.51 12.13
CA VAL A 103 -0.67 8.46 13.46
C VAL A 103 -0.84 7.01 13.89
N ARG A 104 -1.33 6.16 12.99
CA ARG A 104 -1.58 4.74 13.27
C ARG A 104 -0.30 3.97 13.57
N ARG A 105 0.79 4.21 12.86
CA ARG A 105 2.08 3.53 13.11
C ARG A 105 2.86 4.10 14.30
N ALA A 106 2.37 5.17 14.93
CA ALA A 106 3.08 5.79 16.04
C ALA A 106 3.23 4.78 17.19
N GLY A 107 4.47 4.61 17.66
CA GLY A 107 4.78 3.62 18.70
C GLY A 107 4.89 2.18 18.20
N LEU A 108 4.88 1.94 16.89
CA LEU A 108 5.16 0.62 16.31
C LEU A 108 6.59 0.55 15.74
N ALA A 109 7.19 -0.64 15.80
CA ALA A 109 8.46 -0.96 15.16
C ALA A 109 8.32 -2.28 14.38
N LEU A 110 8.81 -2.30 13.15
CA LEU A 110 8.97 -3.52 12.36
C LEU A 110 10.41 -3.99 12.50
N GLU A 111 10.62 -5.23 12.95
CA GLU A 111 11.93 -5.74 13.36
C GLU A 111 12.24 -7.06 12.65
N TRP A 112 13.50 -7.24 12.22
CA TRP A 112 13.99 -8.56 11.81
C TRP A 112 14.21 -9.42 13.05
N VAL A 113 13.71 -10.66 13.02
CA VAL A 113 13.92 -11.63 14.11
C VAL A 113 15.35 -12.18 14.08
N THR A 114 15.95 -12.24 12.88
CA THR A 114 17.30 -12.76 12.65
C THR A 114 18.08 -11.80 11.75
N GLU A 115 19.16 -11.24 12.28
CA GLU A 115 20.20 -10.53 11.54
C GLU A 115 21.35 -11.50 11.17
N PRO A 116 22.25 -11.13 10.24
CA PRO A 116 22.12 -11.16 8.78
C PRO A 116 22.16 -12.57 8.17
N ALA A 117 21.45 -12.78 7.05
CA ALA A 117 21.38 -14.06 6.36
C ALA A 117 22.57 -14.26 5.39
N THR A 118 23.24 -15.40 5.48
CA THR A 118 24.16 -15.89 4.45
C THR A 118 23.52 -17.11 3.80
N VAL A 119 23.26 -17.04 2.50
CA VAL A 119 22.50 -18.07 1.78
C VAL A 119 23.18 -18.49 0.51
N ALA A 120 23.02 -19.77 0.15
CA ALA A 120 23.54 -20.28 -1.12
C ALA A 120 22.69 -19.73 -2.28
N ARG A 121 23.34 -19.47 -3.42
CA ARG A 121 22.65 -19.12 -4.66
C ARG A 121 21.56 -20.14 -5.00
N GLY A 122 20.41 -19.67 -5.46
CA GLY A 122 19.25 -20.52 -5.78
C GLY A 122 18.33 -20.80 -4.59
N THR A 123 18.71 -20.37 -3.38
CA THR A 123 17.88 -20.50 -2.18
C THR A 123 17.24 -19.17 -1.81
N SER A 124 16.02 -19.22 -1.25
CA SER A 124 15.41 -18.03 -0.65
C SER A 124 15.86 -17.96 0.81
N PRO A 125 16.33 -16.80 1.30
CA PRO A 125 16.54 -16.62 2.72
C PRO A 125 15.21 -16.72 3.46
N ASP A 126 15.28 -17.17 4.70
CA ASP A 126 14.16 -17.20 5.63
C ASP A 126 13.84 -15.77 6.08
N LEU A 127 12.63 -15.31 5.80
CA LEU A 127 12.17 -13.96 6.10
C LEU A 127 11.35 -13.99 7.39
N ARG A 128 11.98 -13.65 8.51
CA ARG A 128 11.30 -13.56 9.81
C ARG A 128 11.30 -12.13 10.30
N LEU A 129 10.12 -11.53 10.33
CA LEU A 129 9.90 -10.22 10.91
C LEU A 129 8.82 -10.28 11.99
N VAL A 130 8.87 -9.33 12.91
CA VAL A 130 7.82 -9.07 13.89
C VAL A 130 7.43 -7.60 13.88
N LEU A 131 6.15 -7.34 14.11
CA LEU A 131 5.65 -6.02 14.45
C LEU A 131 5.57 -5.91 15.97
N ARG A 132 6.25 -4.93 16.57
CA ARG A 132 6.27 -4.69 18.01
C ARG A 132 5.62 -3.35 18.33
N ASN A 133 4.79 -3.32 19.37
CA ASN A 133 4.41 -2.07 20.00
C ASN A 133 5.50 -1.62 20.98
N ILE A 134 6.28 -0.63 20.59
CA ILE A 134 7.32 0.01 21.42
C ILE A 134 6.79 1.25 22.17
N GLY A 135 5.53 1.62 21.94
CA GLY A 135 4.84 2.68 22.63
C GLY A 135 4.48 2.33 24.07
N GLN A 136 3.99 3.33 24.80
CA GLN A 136 3.51 3.17 26.18
C GLN A 136 1.99 2.96 26.27
N GLN A 137 1.31 2.97 25.12
CA GLN A 137 -0.14 2.85 25.03
C GLN A 137 -0.51 1.62 24.21
N TRP A 138 -1.74 1.14 24.42
CA TRP A 138 -2.30 0.09 23.59
C TRP A 138 -2.38 0.57 22.14
N TRP A 139 -1.87 -0.24 21.22
CA TRP A 139 -2.04 0.00 19.80
C TRP A 139 -3.26 -0.77 19.28
N THR A 140 -4.25 -0.07 18.76
CA THR A 140 -5.50 -0.67 18.27
C THR A 140 -5.42 -0.85 16.76
N ALA A 141 -5.35 -2.11 16.33
CA ALA A 141 -5.55 -2.47 14.93
C ALA A 141 -6.99 -2.15 14.52
N ASP A 142 -7.18 -1.73 13.28
CA ASP A 142 -8.50 -1.77 12.66
C ASP A 142 -8.62 -2.93 11.67
N GLY A 143 -9.85 -3.22 11.23
CA GLY A 143 -10.14 -4.36 10.35
C GLY A 143 -9.45 -4.34 8.98
N ASN A 144 -8.72 -3.27 8.63
CA ASN A 144 -7.92 -3.20 7.41
C ASN A 144 -6.41 -3.00 7.69
N ASP A 145 -5.95 -3.21 8.93
CA ASP A 145 -4.54 -3.39 9.24
C ASP A 145 -4.15 -4.84 8.93
N ASP A 146 -3.74 -5.11 7.69
CA ASP A 146 -3.25 -6.43 7.34
C ASP A 146 -1.79 -6.65 7.81
N ASN A 147 -1.37 -7.90 7.92
CA ASN A 147 -0.02 -8.27 8.38
C ASN A 147 1.01 -8.43 7.24
N TYR A 148 0.74 -7.91 6.03
CA TYR A 148 1.59 -8.13 4.88
C TYR A 148 2.83 -7.23 4.87
N VAL A 149 3.99 -7.87 4.84
CA VAL A 149 5.28 -7.22 4.68
C VAL A 149 5.88 -7.57 3.33
N GLU A 150 6.17 -6.55 2.56
CA GLU A 150 6.92 -6.68 1.33
C GLU A 150 8.42 -6.57 1.62
N VAL A 151 9.21 -7.49 1.05
CA VAL A 151 10.67 -7.55 1.18
C VAL A 151 11.35 -7.45 -0.18
N TRP A 152 12.42 -6.67 -0.27
CA TRP A 152 13.23 -6.57 -1.48
C TRP A 152 14.72 -6.44 -1.14
N ALA A 153 15.57 -6.80 -2.09
CA ALA A 153 17.02 -6.71 -1.95
C ALA A 153 17.53 -5.54 -2.79
N VAL A 154 18.45 -4.76 -2.22
CA VAL A 154 19.13 -3.66 -2.88
C VAL A 154 20.59 -4.04 -3.05
N GLY A 155 21.10 -3.96 -4.29
CA GLY A 155 22.51 -4.23 -4.60
C GLY A 155 23.45 -3.14 -4.07
N GLN A 156 24.77 -3.36 -4.18
CA GLN A 156 25.77 -2.36 -3.80
C GLN A 156 25.66 -1.05 -4.60
N ASP A 157 25.18 -1.15 -5.84
CA ASP A 157 25.00 -0.02 -6.74
C ASP A 157 23.77 0.84 -6.40
N GLY A 158 22.96 0.42 -5.40
CA GLY A 158 21.73 1.09 -5.00
C GLY A 158 20.48 0.68 -5.77
N ASP A 159 20.63 -0.19 -6.77
CA ASP A 159 19.51 -0.72 -7.56
C ASP A 159 18.72 -1.79 -6.79
N ASP A 160 17.40 -1.72 -6.90
CA ASP A 160 16.48 -2.79 -6.49
C ASP A 160 16.71 -4.05 -7.36
N PHE A 161 16.63 -5.22 -6.71
CA PHE A 161 16.69 -6.52 -7.37
C PHE A 161 15.34 -7.25 -7.34
N PRO A 162 14.93 -7.86 -8.47
CA PRO A 162 15.53 -7.77 -9.81
C PRO A 162 15.35 -6.36 -10.40
N ARG A 163 16.29 -5.97 -11.28
CA ARG A 163 16.17 -4.73 -12.06
C ARG A 163 14.86 -4.75 -12.86
N ALA A 164 14.22 -3.58 -12.99
CA ALA A 164 12.96 -3.41 -13.70
C ALA A 164 13.00 -4.08 -15.10
N GLY A 165 11.95 -4.84 -15.45
CA GLY A 165 11.82 -5.54 -16.74
C GLY A 165 12.06 -7.06 -16.71
N ALA A 166 12.28 -7.66 -15.55
CA ALA A 166 12.25 -9.12 -15.40
C ALA A 166 10.80 -9.63 -15.36
N ASP A 167 10.48 -10.63 -16.20
CA ASP A 167 9.13 -11.21 -16.36
C ASP A 167 8.46 -11.55 -15.02
N PHE A 168 7.20 -11.11 -14.92
CA PHE A 168 6.34 -11.26 -13.75
C PHE A 168 5.71 -12.66 -13.74
N GLY A 169 6.36 -13.61 -13.07
CA GLY A 169 5.75 -14.87 -12.70
C GLY A 169 4.95 -14.72 -11.40
N ASP A 170 3.65 -15.01 -11.49
CA ASP A 170 2.70 -15.37 -10.43
C ASP A 170 2.98 -14.76 -9.04
N MET A 171 2.26 -13.70 -8.68
CA MET A 171 2.09 -13.35 -7.26
C MET A 171 1.28 -14.48 -6.63
N GLY A 172 1.96 -15.55 -6.20
CA GLY A 172 1.32 -16.62 -5.47
C GLY A 172 0.44 -16.02 -4.38
N ALA A 173 -0.80 -16.51 -4.24
CA ALA A 173 -1.76 -15.96 -3.29
C ALA A 173 -1.14 -15.95 -1.88
N VAL A 174 -0.80 -14.76 -1.37
CA VAL A 174 -0.38 -14.59 0.01
C VAL A 174 -1.64 -14.50 0.84
N VAL A 175 -1.81 -15.45 1.77
CA VAL A 175 -2.87 -15.36 2.77
C VAL A 175 -2.47 -14.24 3.72
N VAL A 176 -3.27 -13.18 3.72
CA VAL A 176 -3.05 -12.02 4.56
C VAL A 176 -4.08 -12.02 5.68
N ASP A 177 -3.60 -11.92 6.92
CA ASP A 177 -4.45 -11.84 8.10
C ASP A 177 -4.50 -10.40 8.61
N VAL A 178 -5.57 -10.06 9.31
CA VAL A 178 -5.68 -8.79 10.04
C VAL A 178 -4.78 -8.87 11.29
N LEU A 179 -4.02 -7.81 11.52
CA LEU A 179 -3.19 -7.63 12.71
C LEU A 179 -4.06 -7.60 13.97
N PRO A 180 -3.63 -8.26 15.06
CA PRO A 180 -4.26 -8.06 16.35
C PRO A 180 -3.89 -6.69 16.92
N SER A 181 -4.74 -6.17 17.81
CA SER A 181 -4.32 -5.05 18.66
C SER A 181 -3.19 -5.49 19.60
N LEU A 182 -2.23 -4.59 19.87
CA LEU A 182 -1.00 -4.91 20.59
C LEU A 182 -0.87 -4.09 21.87
N GLU A 183 -0.68 -4.77 23.00
CA GLU A 183 -0.26 -4.14 24.26
C GLU A 183 1.17 -3.59 24.16
N PRO A 184 1.55 -2.60 25.00
CA PRO A 184 2.93 -2.14 25.11
C PRO A 184 3.93 -3.30 25.29
N GLY A 185 4.98 -3.31 24.47
CA GLY A 185 6.05 -4.30 24.48
C GLY A 185 5.75 -5.60 23.73
N ILE A 186 4.49 -5.88 23.39
CA ILE A 186 4.10 -7.11 22.69
C ILE A 186 4.50 -7.05 21.21
N ALA A 187 4.94 -8.19 20.69
CA ALA A 187 5.26 -8.39 19.30
C ALA A 187 4.45 -9.54 18.69
N VAL A 188 4.09 -9.40 17.43
CA VAL A 188 3.41 -10.42 16.63
C VAL A 188 4.21 -10.71 15.36
N ALA A 189 4.21 -11.96 14.93
CA ALA A 189 4.78 -12.33 13.64
C ALA A 189 3.95 -11.73 12.50
N VAL A 190 4.63 -11.31 11.44
CA VAL A 190 4.00 -10.75 10.23
C VAL A 190 4.31 -11.62 9.03
N THR A 191 3.44 -11.59 8.02
CA THR A 191 3.58 -12.37 6.80
C THR A 191 4.50 -11.64 5.84
N ALA A 192 5.76 -12.06 5.77
CA ALA A 192 6.74 -11.47 4.88
C ALA A 192 6.82 -12.23 3.54
N ALA A 193 6.73 -11.50 2.43
CA ALA A 193 6.95 -12.04 1.10
C ALA A 193 7.89 -11.15 0.30
N TRP A 194 8.60 -11.78 -0.63
CA TRP A 194 9.42 -11.04 -1.58
C TRP A 194 8.54 -10.27 -2.56
N ARG A 195 8.81 -8.97 -2.74
CA ARG A 195 8.22 -8.12 -3.80
C ARG A 195 8.26 -8.82 -5.15
N HIS A 196 9.36 -9.52 -5.40
CA HIS A 196 9.59 -10.30 -6.61
C HIS A 196 9.95 -11.75 -6.23
N PRO A 197 8.98 -12.68 -6.24
CA PRO A 197 9.22 -14.08 -5.84
C PRO A 197 10.33 -14.78 -6.62
N ALA A 198 10.41 -14.52 -7.94
CA ALA A 198 11.50 -14.99 -8.78
C ALA A 198 12.85 -14.34 -8.42
N GLY A 199 12.82 -13.08 -7.96
CA GLY A 199 13.99 -12.33 -7.52
C GLY A 199 14.72 -12.99 -6.36
N ALA A 200 13.96 -13.51 -5.38
CA ALA A 200 14.50 -14.13 -4.17
C ALA A 200 15.48 -15.28 -4.42
N ARG A 201 15.16 -16.15 -5.39
CA ARG A 201 15.97 -17.33 -5.72
C ARG A 201 17.05 -17.03 -6.76
N ASN A 202 16.84 -15.98 -7.56
CA ASN A 202 17.70 -15.63 -8.68
C ASN A 202 18.72 -14.53 -8.35
N LEU A 203 18.89 -14.17 -7.08
CA LEU A 203 19.94 -13.23 -6.66
C LEU A 203 21.32 -13.78 -7.08
N PRO A 204 22.12 -12.99 -7.84
CA PRO A 204 23.52 -13.31 -8.08
C PRO A 204 24.33 -13.40 -6.77
N ALA A 205 25.47 -14.08 -6.81
CA ALA A 205 26.41 -14.04 -5.69
C ALA A 205 26.86 -12.60 -5.45
N GLY A 206 26.87 -12.18 -4.19
CA GLY A 206 27.12 -10.78 -3.84
C GLY A 206 26.60 -10.40 -2.46
N ARG A 207 26.78 -9.11 -2.13
CA ARG A 207 26.27 -8.51 -0.91
C ARG A 207 25.10 -7.59 -1.24
N TYR A 208 24.06 -7.69 -0.45
CA TYR A 208 22.82 -6.93 -0.61
C TYR A 208 22.38 -6.35 0.72
N VAL A 209 21.55 -5.32 0.64
CA VAL A 209 20.77 -4.81 1.76
C VAL A 209 19.32 -5.25 1.57
N LEU A 210 18.80 -6.01 2.52
CA LEU A 210 17.38 -6.31 2.61
C LEU A 210 16.63 -5.11 3.17
N ARG A 211 15.53 -4.80 2.51
CA ARG A 211 14.53 -3.81 2.92
C ARG A 211 13.21 -4.52 3.11
N ALA A 212 12.43 -4.06 4.08
CA ALA A 212 11.11 -4.58 4.35
C ALA A 212 10.16 -3.46 4.74
N ARG A 213 8.90 -3.56 4.30
CA ARG A 213 7.86 -2.59 4.61
C ARG A 213 6.52 -3.28 4.88
N LEU A 214 5.91 -2.97 6.01
CA LEU A 214 4.50 -3.27 6.28
C LEU A 214 3.64 -2.31 5.43
N LEU A 215 2.95 -2.83 4.44
CA LEU A 215 2.32 -2.01 3.39
C LEU A 215 1.14 -1.18 3.91
N CYS A 216 0.27 -1.77 4.74
CA CYS A 216 -0.91 -1.07 5.25
C CYS A 216 -0.56 0.22 6.03
N LEU A 217 0.58 0.23 6.75
CA LEU A 217 1.05 1.33 7.59
C LEU A 217 2.23 2.14 7.04
N HIS A 218 2.83 1.72 5.91
CA HIS A 218 4.11 2.24 5.41
C HIS A 218 5.17 2.30 6.52
N LEU A 219 5.32 1.21 7.26
CA LEU A 219 6.31 1.09 8.33
C LEU A 219 7.49 0.27 7.82
N ASP A 220 8.65 0.92 7.69
CA ASP A 220 9.88 0.28 7.23
C ASP A 220 10.60 -0.43 8.39
N ALA A 221 11.15 -1.61 8.12
CA ALA A 221 12.10 -2.25 9.03
C ALA A 221 13.49 -1.60 8.87
N PRO A 222 14.35 -1.68 9.90
CA PRO A 222 15.78 -1.42 9.74
C PRO A 222 16.36 -2.26 8.58
N PRO A 223 17.37 -1.76 7.84
CA PRO A 223 18.05 -2.56 6.82
C PRO A 223 18.75 -3.78 7.45
N ALA A 224 18.65 -4.94 6.82
CA ALA A 224 19.41 -6.13 7.17
C ALA A 224 20.41 -6.48 6.07
N ALA A 225 21.59 -7.03 6.41
CA ALA A 225 22.53 -7.49 5.40
C ALA A 225 22.19 -8.90 4.90
N LEU A 226 22.38 -9.12 3.60
CA LEU A 226 22.28 -10.44 2.96
C LEU A 226 23.54 -10.70 2.15
N THR A 227 24.14 -11.87 2.33
CA THR A 227 25.23 -12.35 1.46
C THR A 227 24.79 -13.61 0.73
N VAL A 228 24.91 -13.60 -0.59
CA VAL A 228 24.66 -14.75 -1.47
C VAL A 228 25.99 -15.29 -1.96
N TYR A 229 26.22 -16.60 -1.79
CA TYR A 229 27.46 -17.29 -2.22
C TYR A 229 27.20 -18.40 -3.24
#